data_AF-A0A1F5YDE5-F1
#
_entry.id   AF-A0A1F5YDE5-F1
#
_cell.length_a   1.000
_cell.length_b   1.000
_cell.length_c   1.000
_cell.angle_alpha   90.00
_cell.angle_beta   90.00
_cell.angle_gamma   90.00
#
_symmetry.space_group_name_H-M   'P 1'
#
loop_
_entity.id
_entity.type
_entity.pdbx_description
1 polymer ?
#
loop_
_entity_poly.entity_id
_entity_poly.type
_entity_poly.pdbx_seq_one_letter_code
_entity_poly.pdbx_strand_id
1 'polypeptide(L)'
;MLRLEGSKGIPLGIMNPAEFKEASHNLIPGDTLIFFSDGILDAKNRRGQKFTVGRIEEVIRGAWATPGDLVSQIVEAVTKHAGVESQFDDITIMVLTWH
;
A
#
# COMPACT_ATOMS: atom_id res chain seq x y z
N MET A 1 4.76 13.90 -0.22
CA MET A 1 4.43 12.51 0.14
C MET A 1 5.12 12.19 1.45
N LEU A 2 4.33 11.85 2.46
CA LEU A 2 4.80 11.52 3.81
C LEU A 2 4.48 10.04 4.05
N ARG A 3 5.45 9.27 4.55
CA ARG A 3 5.16 7.93 5.06
C ARG A 3 4.70 8.08 6.50
N LEU A 4 3.48 7.66 6.77
CA LEU A 4 2.96 7.57 8.13
C LEU A 4 3.55 6.29 8.74
N GLU A 5 4.66 6.41 9.46
CA GLU A 5 5.20 5.27 10.20
C GLU A 5 4.29 4.97 11.40
N GLY A 6 3.41 3.99 11.23
CA GLY A 6 2.67 3.41 12.34
C GLY A 6 3.63 2.70 13.30
N SER A 7 3.27 2.64 14.58
CA SER A 7 4.00 1.78 15.51
C SER A 7 3.95 0.34 15.03
N LYS A 8 5.11 -0.33 14.94
CA LYS A 8 5.16 -1.78 14.72
C LYS A 8 4.48 -2.47 15.91
N GLY A 9 3.22 -2.84 15.75
CA GLY A 9 2.44 -3.60 16.72
C GLY A 9 2.57 -5.10 16.48
N ILE A 10 2.25 -5.87 17.51
CA ILE A 10 2.11 -7.33 17.38
C ILE A 10 0.74 -7.61 16.71
N PRO A 11 0.63 -8.61 15.81
CA PRO A 11 -0.66 -9.04 15.29
C PRO A 11 -1.69 -9.29 16.41
N LEU A 12 -2.94 -8.91 16.13
CA LEU A 12 -4.05 -9.10 17.06
C LEU A 12 -4.16 -10.58 17.50
N GLY A 13 -4.38 -10.80 18.79
CA GLY A 13 -4.60 -12.14 19.36
C GLY A 13 -3.35 -12.90 19.80
N ILE A 14 -2.13 -12.38 19.57
CA ILE A 14 -0.90 -13.06 20.00
C ILE A 14 -0.56 -12.76 21.48
N MET A 15 -0.81 -11.55 21.97
CA MET A 15 -0.47 -11.12 23.33
C MET A 15 -1.73 -10.67 24.08
N ASN A 16 -1.79 -10.96 25.38
CA ASN A 16 -2.85 -10.50 26.27
C ASN A 16 -2.27 -10.05 27.63
N PRO A 17 -2.42 -8.77 28.04
CA PRO A 17 -3.03 -7.67 27.28
C PRO A 17 -2.11 -7.23 26.13
N ALA A 18 -2.69 -6.85 25.00
CA ALA A 18 -1.97 -6.20 23.92
C ALA A 18 -2.09 -4.68 24.05
N GLU A 19 -0.96 -3.98 23.99
CA GLU A 19 -0.92 -2.52 23.91
C GLU A 19 -0.66 -2.10 22.45
N PHE A 20 -1.55 -1.30 21.89
CA PHE A 20 -1.41 -0.72 20.56
C PHE A 20 -1.14 0.77 20.69
N LYS A 21 -0.15 1.30 19.96
CA LYS A 21 0.07 2.74 19.94
C LYS A 21 -0.81 3.36 18.85
N GLU A 22 -1.34 4.51 19.17
CA GLU A 22 -2.15 5.31 18.26
C GLU A 22 -1.32 6.49 17.73
N ALA A 23 -1.63 6.90 16.51
CA ALA A 23 -1.09 8.10 15.89
C ALA A 23 -2.24 8.88 15.24
N SER A 24 -2.14 10.19 15.25
CA SER A 24 -3.14 11.08 14.65
C SER A 24 -2.47 12.08 13.72
N HIS A 25 -3.11 12.33 12.58
CA HIS A 25 -2.64 13.27 11.58
C HIS A 25 -3.80 14.15 11.13
N ASN A 26 -3.56 15.46 11.01
CA ASN A 26 -4.52 16.39 10.45
C ASN A 26 -4.42 16.33 8.92
N LEU A 27 -5.55 16.14 8.26
CA LEU A 27 -5.67 16.21 6.80
C LEU A 27 -6.18 17.59 6.40
N ILE A 28 -5.63 18.12 5.31
CA ILE A 28 -6.19 19.29 4.63
C ILE A 28 -6.85 18.86 3.32
N PRO A 29 -7.85 19.61 2.82
CA PRO A 29 -8.48 19.32 1.53
C PRO A 29 -7.43 19.13 0.43
N GLY A 30 -7.56 18.04 -0.31
CA GLY A 30 -6.60 17.60 -1.33
C GLY A 30 -5.58 16.57 -0.85
N ASP A 31 -5.45 16.31 0.46
CA ASP A 31 -4.60 15.23 0.94
C ASP A 31 -5.15 13.87 0.54
N THR A 32 -4.25 12.97 0.14
CA THR A 32 -4.59 11.59 -0.24
C THR A 32 -3.86 10.60 0.66
N LEU A 33 -4.64 9.71 1.28
CA LEU A 33 -4.14 8.59 2.06
C LEU A 33 -4.21 7.30 1.24
N ILE A 34 -3.17 6.48 1.37
CA ILE A 34 -3.03 5.22 0.64
C ILE A 34 -2.66 4.15 1.65
N PHE A 35 -3.49 3.12 1.74
CA PHE A 35 -3.29 1.95 2.58
C PHE A 35 -3.18 0.72 1.70
N PHE A 36 -2.29 -0.20 2.05
CA PHE A 36 -2.15 -1.47 1.33
C PHE A 36 -1.71 -2.59 2.26
N SER A 37 -2.08 -3.83 1.92
CA SER A 37 -1.56 -5.05 2.56
C SER A 37 -0.17 -5.40 2.03
N ASP A 38 0.58 -6.20 2.79
CA ASP A 38 1.88 -6.73 2.40
C ASP A 38 1.83 -7.64 1.16
N GLY A 39 0.67 -8.23 0.82
CA GLY A 39 0.47 -8.93 -0.45
C GLY A 39 0.87 -8.13 -1.70
N ILE A 40 0.78 -6.79 -1.66
CA ILE A 40 1.32 -5.91 -2.72
C ILE A 40 2.85 -6.06 -2.84
N LEU A 41 3.56 -6.02 -1.71
CA LEU A 41 5.02 -6.09 -1.66
C LEU A 41 5.54 -7.52 -1.89
N ASP A 42 4.72 -8.51 -1.56
CA ASP A 42 5.05 -9.92 -1.69
C ASP A 42 4.90 -10.47 -3.12
N ALA A 43 4.30 -9.69 -4.03
CA ALA A 43 4.28 -9.98 -5.46
C ALA A 43 5.70 -10.10 -6.04
N LYS A 44 6.01 -11.25 -6.64
CA LYS A 44 7.33 -11.56 -7.20
C LYS A 44 7.29 -11.60 -8.72
N ASN A 45 8.36 -11.13 -9.36
CA ASN A 45 8.58 -11.37 -10.79
C ASN A 45 9.24 -12.74 -11.04
N ARG A 46 9.46 -13.09 -12.31
CA ARG A 46 10.14 -14.32 -12.76
C ARG A 46 11.53 -14.56 -12.15
N ARG A 47 12.19 -13.53 -11.63
CA ARG A 47 13.49 -13.63 -10.95
C ARG A 47 13.35 -13.78 -9.43
N GLY A 48 12.13 -13.96 -8.93
CA GLY A 48 11.82 -14.01 -7.50
C GLY A 48 11.93 -12.67 -6.79
N GLN A 49 12.07 -11.55 -7.51
CA GLN A 49 12.24 -10.23 -6.90
C GLN A 49 10.88 -9.65 -6.50
N LYS A 50 10.77 -9.23 -5.24
CA LYS A 50 9.58 -8.59 -4.67
C LYS A 50 9.28 -7.22 -5.30
N PHE A 51 8.00 -6.84 -5.27
CA PHE A 51 7.59 -5.46 -5.54
C PHE A 51 8.06 -4.56 -4.39
N THR A 52 8.18 -3.26 -4.65
CA THR A 52 8.79 -2.34 -3.68
C THR A 52 7.92 -1.12 -3.45
N VAL A 53 8.02 -0.56 -2.24
CA VAL A 53 7.38 0.71 -1.93
C VAL A 53 7.82 1.80 -2.91
N GLY A 54 9.09 1.82 -3.33
CA GLY A 54 9.58 2.79 -4.30
C GLY A 54 8.79 2.81 -5.62
N ARG A 55 8.32 1.65 -6.09
CA ARG A 55 7.48 1.57 -7.29
C ARG A 55 6.05 2.07 -7.06
N ILE A 56 5.51 1.89 -5.86
CA ILE A 56 4.25 2.53 -5.48
C ILE A 56 4.41 4.05 -5.53
N GLU A 57 5.52 4.56 -4.97
CA GLU A 57 5.79 6.01 -4.99
C GLU A 57 6.01 6.57 -6.40
N GLU A 58 6.55 5.79 -7.33
CA GLU A 58 6.64 6.16 -8.75
C GLU A 58 5.25 6.36 -9.35
N VAL A 59 4.30 5.46 -9.06
CA VAL A 59 2.90 5.60 -9.52
C VAL A 59 2.23 6.82 -8.89
N ILE A 60 2.41 7.03 -7.58
CA ILE A 60 1.85 8.19 -6.85
C ILE A 60 2.36 9.52 -7.42
N ARG A 61 3.65 9.58 -7.80
CA ARG A 61 4.28 10.76 -8.41
C ARG A 61 3.86 10.98 -9.86
N GLY A 62 3.26 9.97 -10.50
CA GLY A 62 2.71 10.06 -11.85
C GLY A 62 1.42 10.88 -11.90
N ALA A 63 0.80 10.87 -13.08
CA ALA A 63 -0.47 11.55 -13.30
C ALA A 63 -1.65 10.61 -13.04
N TRP A 64 -2.57 11.03 -12.17
CA TRP A 64 -3.84 10.38 -11.88
C TRP A 64 -4.86 11.48 -11.54
N ALA A 65 -6.13 11.30 -11.93
CA ALA A 65 -7.16 12.32 -11.75
C ALA A 65 -8.08 12.00 -10.56
N THR A 66 -8.25 10.71 -10.26
CA THR A 66 -9.13 10.24 -9.20
C THR A 66 -8.46 9.19 -8.30
N PRO A 67 -8.97 8.97 -7.06
CA PRO A 67 -8.54 7.85 -6.23
C PRO A 67 -8.63 6.49 -6.92
N GLY A 68 -9.67 6.30 -7.75
CA GLY A 68 -9.86 5.08 -8.52
C GLY A 68 -8.77 4.86 -9.55
N ASP A 69 -8.34 5.93 -10.25
CA ASP A 69 -7.22 5.85 -11.18
C ASP A 69 -5.95 5.39 -10.47
N LEU A 70 -5.67 5.94 -9.28
CA LEU A 70 -4.49 5.57 -8.52
C LEU A 70 -4.53 4.10 -8.07
N VAL A 71 -5.70 3.61 -7.64
CA VAL A 71 -5.90 2.17 -7.36
C VAL A 71 -5.59 1.33 -8.60
N SER A 72 -6.20 1.65 -9.74
CA SER A 72 -6.01 0.90 -10.98
C SER A 72 -4.56 0.91 -11.45
N GLN A 73 -3.88 2.06 -11.40
CA GLN A 73 -2.48 2.18 -11.81
C GLN A 73 -1.53 1.39 -10.90
N ILE A 74 -1.78 1.36 -9.59
CA ILE A 74 -0.96 0.56 -8.65
C ILE A 74 -1.18 -0.94 -8.91
N VAL A 75 -2.44 -1.38 -9.09
CA VAL A 75 -2.76 -2.77 -9.43
C VAL A 75 -2.08 -3.17 -10.74
N GLU A 76 -2.18 -2.34 -11.79
CA GLU A 76 -1.52 -2.60 -13.07
C GLU A 76 0.00 -2.70 -12.92
N ALA A 77 0.62 -1.81 -12.14
CA ALA A 77 2.06 -1.85 -11.89
C ALA A 77 2.51 -3.16 -11.20
N VAL A 78 1.70 -3.65 -10.24
CA VAL A 78 1.95 -4.93 -9.55
C VAL A 78 1.77 -6.10 -10.51
N THR A 79 0.67 -6.15 -11.26
CA THR A 79 0.40 -7.20 -12.26
C THR A 79 1.49 -7.24 -13.32
N LYS A 80 1.93 -6.08 -13.83
CA LYS A 80 3.01 -5.98 -14.81
C LYS A 80 4.35 -6.47 -14.25
N HIS A 81 4.65 -6.19 -12.98
CA HIS A 81 5.85 -6.69 -12.34
C HIS A 81 5.80 -8.22 -12.16
N ALA A 82 4.67 -8.77 -11.70
CA ALA A 82 4.49 -10.21 -11.54
C ALA A 82 4.55 -10.95 -12.89
N GLY A 83 3.97 -10.36 -13.94
CA GLY A 83 3.92 -10.94 -15.27
C GLY A 83 3.02 -12.17 -15.30
N VAL A 84 3.61 -13.35 -15.46
CA VAL A 84 2.88 -14.64 -15.50
C VAL A 84 2.94 -15.40 -14.18
N GLU A 85 3.66 -14.86 -13.19
CA GLU A 85 3.76 -15.49 -11.88
C GLU A 85 2.40 -15.45 -11.18
N SER A 86 2.05 -16.55 -10.51
CA SER A 86 0.83 -16.62 -9.72
C SER A 86 0.89 -15.65 -8.54
N GLN A 87 -0.25 -15.04 -8.22
CA GLN A 87 -0.40 -14.28 -6.99
C GLN A 87 -0.08 -15.17 -5.79
N PHE A 88 0.76 -14.67 -4.88
CA PHE A 88 1.24 -15.42 -3.72
C PHE A 88 0.39 -15.19 -2.47
N ASP A 89 -0.19 -14.00 -2.34
CA ASP A 89 -0.93 -13.55 -1.16
C ASP A 89 -2.03 -12.55 -1.56
N ASP A 90 -2.99 -12.28 -0.68
CA ASP A 90 -4.11 -11.40 -0.93
C ASP A 90 -3.67 -9.93 -1.06
N ILE A 91 -4.06 -9.32 -2.17
CA ILE A 91 -3.77 -7.92 -2.46
C ILE A 91 -4.97 -7.06 -2.07
N THR A 92 -4.75 -6.12 -1.14
CA THR A 92 -5.71 -5.08 -0.79
C THR A 92 -5.06 -3.71 -0.92
N ILE A 93 -5.78 -2.76 -1.53
CA ILE A 93 -5.41 -1.35 -1.58
C ILE A 93 -6.63 -0.47 -1.34
N MET A 94 -6.45 0.62 -0.59
CA MET A 94 -7.47 1.64 -0.35
C MET A 94 -6.85 3.02 -0.56
N VAL A 95 -7.51 3.85 -1.36
CA VAL A 95 -7.14 5.24 -1.59
C VAL A 95 -8.29 6.14 -1.16
N LEU A 96 -8.00 7.10 -0.29
CA LEU A 96 -8.94 8.09 0.21
C LEU A 96 -8.40 9.48 -0.06
N THR A 97 -9.21 10.36 -0.65
CA THR A 97 -8.89 11.78 -0.78
C THR A 97 -9.80 12.58 0.14
N TRP A 98 -9.20 13.46 0.93
CA TRP A 98 -9.91 14.35 1.82
C TRP A 98 -10.33 15.61 1.07
N HIS A 99 -11.56 16.06 1.27
CA HIS A 99 -12.15 17.24 0.61
C HIS A 99 -12.69 18.22 1.64
#